data_AF-A0A377C0L8-F1
#
_entry.id   AF-A0A377C0L8-F1
#
_cell.length_a   1.000
_cell.length_b   1.000
_cell.length_c   1.000
_cell.angle_alpha   90.00
_cell.angle_beta   90.00
_cell.angle_gamma   90.00
#
_symmetry.space_group_name_H-M   'P 1'
#
loop_
_entity.id
_entity.type
_entity.pdbx_description
1 polymer ?
#
loop_
_entity_poly.entity_id
_entity_poly.type
_entity_poly.pdbx_seq_one_letter_code
_entity_poly.pdbx_strand_id
1 'polypeptide(L)' 'MCNVIIGLSESDFYKSMTTYSDHTIWQDVYRPRLVTGQVYLKITVIHDVLIVSFKEK' A
#
# COMPACT_ATOMS: atom_id res chain seq x y z
N MET A 1 9.04 -4.48 -9.97
CA MET A 1 7.91 -3.82 -9.29
C MET A 1 6.87 -4.85 -8.82
N CYS A 2 6.33 -5.69 -9.70
CA CYS A 2 5.34 -6.73 -9.33
C CYS A 2 5.79 -7.66 -8.19
N ASN A 3 7.08 -8.05 -8.13
CA ASN A 3 7.60 -8.90 -7.05
C ASN A 3 7.41 -8.32 -5.64
N VAL A 4 7.44 -6.99 -5.51
CA VAL A 4 7.20 -6.33 -4.22
C VAL A 4 5.76 -6.52 -3.78
N ILE A 5 4.81 -6.41 -4.71
CA ILE A 5 3.37 -6.57 -4.44
C ILE A 5 3.05 -8.04 -4.16
N ILE A 6 3.58 -8.96 -4.95
CA ILE A 6 3.37 -10.41 -4.79
C ILE A 6 3.97 -10.93 -3.48
N GLY A 7 5.09 -10.34 -3.05
CA GLY A 7 5.77 -10.72 -1.80
C GLY A 7 5.23 -10.05 -0.53
N LEU A 8 4.16 -9.25 -0.62
CA LEU A 8 3.57 -8.64 0.57
C LEU A 8 3.01 -9.70 1.52
N SER A 9 3.30 -9.51 2.80
CA SER A 9 2.80 -10.35 3.88
C SER A 9 2.03 -9.52 4.91
N GLU A 10 1.32 -10.21 5.80
CA GLU A 10 0.63 -9.56 6.92
C GLU A 10 1.60 -8.78 7.83
N SER A 11 2.87 -9.21 7.91
CA SER A 11 3.89 -8.52 8.70
C SER A 11 4.29 -7.15 8.13
N ASP A 12 4.05 -6.94 6.84
CA ASP A 12 4.31 -5.66 6.17
C ASP A 12 3.16 -4.67 6.39
N PHE A 13 1.99 -5.13 6.84
CA PHE A 13 0.84 -4.27 7.08
C PHE A 13 1.13 -3.27 8.20
N TYR A 14 0.90 -1.99 7.92
CA TYR A 14 1.09 -0.94 8.90
C TYR A 14 -0.25 -0.42 9.44
N LYS A 15 -1.17 -0.02 8.55
CA LYS A 15 -2.51 0.42 8.92
C LYS A 15 -3.42 0.50 7.70
N SER A 16 -4.72 0.42 7.94
CA SER A 16 -5.75 0.87 7.01
C SER A 16 -6.21 2.28 7.37
N MET A 17 -6.51 3.09 6.38
CA MET A 17 -7.08 4.42 6.57
C MET A 17 -7.97 4.80 5.38
N THR A 18 -8.96 5.64 5.59
CA THR A 18 -9.76 6.15 4.48
C THR A 18 -9.04 7.27 3.75
N THR A 19 -9.44 7.57 2.52
CA THR A 19 -8.95 8.79 1.85
C THR A 19 -9.48 10.04 2.56
N TYR A 20 -8.84 11.18 2.32
CA TYR A 20 -9.29 12.47 2.87
C TYR A 20 -10.50 13.03 2.11
N SER A 21 -10.54 12.86 0.79
CA SER A 21 -11.62 13.38 -0.06
C SER A 21 -12.89 12.54 0.04
N ASP A 22 -12.76 11.25 0.36
CA ASP A 22 -13.87 10.32 0.50
C ASP A 22 -13.57 9.26 1.58
N HIS A 23 -14.34 9.32 2.67
CA HIS A 23 -14.19 8.43 3.82
C HIS A 23 -14.80 7.03 3.62
N THR A 24 -15.41 6.76 2.47
CA THR A 24 -15.88 5.42 2.12
C THR A 24 -14.80 4.60 1.43
N ILE A 25 -13.78 5.26 0.87
CA ILE A 25 -12.68 4.61 0.15
C ILE A 25 -11.56 4.30 1.12
N TRP A 26 -11.25 3.01 1.26
CA TRP A 26 -10.19 2.50 2.13
C TRP A 26 -8.87 2.35 1.39
N GLN A 27 -7.79 2.69 2.09
CA GLN A 27 -6.42 2.50 1.66
C GLN A 27 -5.65 1.71 2.70
N ASP A 28 -4.97 0.65 2.25
CA ASP A 28 -4.06 -0.11 3.09
C ASP A 28 -2.64 0.37 2.88
N VAL A 29 -1.95 0.64 3.99
CA VAL A 29 -0.56 1.08 3.99
C VAL A 29 0.32 -0.08 4.43
N TYR A 30 1.26 -0.45 3.57
CA TYR A 30 2.28 -1.46 3.84
C TYR A 30 3.67 -0.82 3.91
N ARG A 31 4.57 -1.45 4.68
CA ARG A 31 5.94 -0.99 4.90
C ARG A 31 6.98 -2.10 4.71
N PRO A 32 7.02 -2.76 3.53
CA PRO A 32 7.97 -3.84 3.31
C PRO A 32 9.40 -3.32 3.33
N ARG A 33 10.29 -4.17 3.84
CA ARG A 33 11.73 -3.94 3.81
C ARG A 33 12.31 -4.56 2.55
N LEU A 34 12.75 -3.71 1.62
CA LEU A 34 13.44 -4.12 0.41
C LEU A 34 14.96 -3.99 0.58
N VAL A 35 15.71 -4.56 -0.36
CA VAL A 35 17.18 -4.42 -0.42
C VAL A 35 17.60 -2.94 -0.46
N THR A 36 16.80 -2.10 -1.11
CA THR A 36 17.05 -0.66 -1.26
C THR A 36 16.54 0.18 -0.07
N GLY A 37 15.95 -0.45 0.96
CA GLY A 37 15.40 0.22 2.14
C GLY A 37 13.92 -0.06 2.39
N GLN A 38 13.37 0.59 3.42
CA GLN A 38 11.94 0.50 3.73
C GLN A 38 11.14 1.46 2.86
N VAL A 39 10.13 0.96 2.17
CA VAL A 39 9.25 1.75 1.31
C VAL A 39 7.86 1.85 1.91
N TYR A 40 7.14 2.92 1.59
CA TYR A 40 5.72 3.04 1.93
C TYR A 40 4.89 2.72 0.69
N LEU A 41 4.04 1.71 0.80
CA LEU A 41 3.10 1.33 -0.23
C LEU A 41 1.69 1.67 0.24
N LYS A 42 0.95 2.43 -0.57
CA LYS A 42 -0.48 2.61 -0.39
C LYS A 42 -1.21 1.83 -1.47
N ILE A 43 -2.07 0.93 -1.03
CA ILE A 43 -2.91 0.11 -1.89
C ILE A 43 -4.35 0.60 -1.74
N THR A 44 -5.05 0.78 -2.85
CA THR A 44 -6.46 1.18 -2.87
C THR A 44 -7.14 0.40 -3.98
N VAL A 45 -8.28 -0.23 -3.68
CA VAL A 45 -9.11 -0.89 -4.68
C VAL A 45 -10.37 -0.05 -4.87
N ILE A 46 -10.58 0.47 -6.08
CA ILE A 46 -11.75 1.28 -6.41
C ILE A 46 -12.26 0.83 -7.77
N HIS A 47 -13.56 0.54 -7.88
CA HIS A 47 -14.20 0.09 -9.12
C HIS A 47 -13.42 -1.05 -9.80
N ASP A 48 -13.03 -2.07 -9.01
CA ASP A 48 -12.23 -3.23 -9.44
C ASP A 48 -10.83 -2.91 -10.00
N VAL A 49 -10.37 -1.66 -9.87
CA VAL A 49 -9.00 -1.25 -10.23
C VAL A 49 -8.12 -1.20 -8.98
N LEU A 50 -6.99 -1.91 -9.06
CA LEU A 50 -5.93 -1.86 -8.04
C LEU A 50 -4.99 -0.68 -8.30
N ILE A 51 -5.02 0.30 -7.41
CA ILE A 51 -4.11 1.45 -7.42
C ILE A 51 -3.00 1.20 -6.39
N VAL A 52 -1.75 1.28 -6.86
CA VAL A 52 -0.56 1.13 -6.01
C VAL A 52 0.28 2.40 -6.08
N SER A 53 0.42 3.07 -4.95
CA SER A 53 1.26 4.26 -4.82
C SER A 53 2.50 3.96 -4.00
N PHE A 54 3.65 4.24 -4.59
CA PHE A 54 4.94 4.24 -3.88
C PHE A 54 5.15 5.63 -3.30
N LYS A 55 5.41 5.68 -1.99
CA LYS A 55 5.77 6.92 -1.30
C LYS A 55 7.19 6.77 -0.79
N GLU A 56 8.03 7.71 -1.21
CA GLU A 56 9.28 7.98 -0.53
C GLU A 56 8.95 8.57 0.85
N LYS A 57 9.81 8.27 1.81
CA LYS A 57 9.64 8.73 3.18
C LYS A 57 9.97 10.22 3.30
#